data_AF-A0A959GNI1-F1
#
_entry.id   AF-A0A959GNI1-F1
#
_cell.length_a   1.000
_cell.length_b   1.000
_cell.length_c   1.000
_cell.angle_alpha   90.00
_cell.angle_beta   90.00
_cell.angle_gamma   90.00
#
_symmetry.space_group_name_H-M   'P 1'
#
loop_
_entity.id
_entity.type
_entity.pdbx_description
1 polymer ?
#
loop_
_entity_poly.entity_id
_entity_poly.type
_entity_poly.pdbx_seq_one_letter_code
_entity_poly.pdbx_strand_id
1 'polypeptide(L)' 'MLESGAGRSVLARKAINHFGIKCGDGWSGVVYYKRDDDYDSNGYLKESCFRSYPTSEDSFEDHSARYSQG' A
#
# COMPACT_ATOMS: atom_id res chain seq x y z
N MET A 1 15.90 5.45 8.29
CA MET A 1 14.80 6.40 8.04
C MET A 1 14.81 6.76 6.57
N LEU A 2 14.19 5.94 5.72
CA LEU A 2 14.01 6.24 4.30
C LEU A 2 12.81 5.47 3.72
N GLU A 3 11.72 5.39 4.46
CA GLU A 3 10.50 4.81 3.90
C GLU A 3 9.81 5.86 3.03
N SER A 4 9.92 5.64 1.72
CA SER A 4 8.98 6.11 0.71
C SER A 4 9.00 7.61 0.42
N GLY A 5 9.82 8.01 -0.55
CA GLY A 5 9.84 9.37 -1.08
C GLY A 5 8.45 9.92 -1.40
N ALA A 6 8.01 10.85 -0.55
CA ALA A 6 7.02 11.90 -0.75
C ALA A 6 6.18 11.77 -2.04
N GLY A 7 5.23 10.82 -2.09
CA GLY A 7 4.25 10.69 -3.18
C GLY A 7 4.81 10.37 -4.58
N ARG A 8 6.12 10.07 -4.71
CA ARG A 8 6.76 9.72 -6.01
C ARG A 8 6.91 8.23 -6.22
N SER A 9 6.60 7.42 -5.21
CA SER A 9 6.68 5.97 -5.34
C SER A 9 5.76 5.47 -6.45
N VAL A 10 6.15 4.36 -7.09
CA VAL A 10 5.29 3.67 -8.08
C VAL A 10 3.92 3.39 -7.48
N LEU A 11 3.87 3.11 -6.18
CA LEU A 11 2.63 2.84 -5.47
C LEU A 11 1.72 4.08 -5.38
N ALA A 12 2.26 5.25 -5.03
CA ALA A 12 1.49 6.49 -4.99
C ALA A 12 0.94 6.88 -6.38
N ARG A 13 1.69 6.59 -7.45
CA ARG A 13 1.29 6.96 -8.83
C ARG A 13 0.38 5.94 -9.52
N LYS A 14 0.56 4.64 -9.23
CA LYS A 14 -0.14 3.55 -9.93
C LYS A 14 -1.31 3.00 -9.13
N ALA A 15 -1.18 2.94 -7.81
CA ALA A 15 -2.23 2.46 -6.92
C ALA A 15 -3.01 3.59 -6.25
N ILE A 16 -2.55 4.84 -6.39
CA ILE A 16 -3.06 6.01 -5.65
C ILE A 16 -2.99 5.75 -4.13
N ASN A 17 -1.99 4.99 -3.70
CA ASN A 17 -1.76 4.65 -2.30
C ASN A 17 -0.51 5.37 -1.82
N HIS A 18 -0.73 6.52 -1.17
CA HIS A 18 0.35 7.43 -0.74
C HIS A 18 1.06 6.95 0.52
N PHE A 19 0.45 6.02 1.26
CA PHE A 19 0.87 5.62 2.60
C PHE A 19 1.42 4.19 2.68
N GLY A 20 1.46 3.46 1.57
CA GLY A 20 1.95 2.08 1.59
C GLY A 20 1.00 1.11 2.29
N ILE A 21 -0.30 1.40 2.33
CA ILE A 21 -1.25 0.58 3.09
C ILE A 21 -1.34 -0.81 2.45
N LYS A 22 -0.84 -1.84 3.15
CA LYS A 22 -0.92 -3.24 2.73
C LYS A 22 -2.36 -3.74 2.75
N CYS A 23 -2.64 -4.75 1.94
CA CYS A 23 -3.88 -5.50 2.05
C CYS A 23 -3.98 -6.10 3.46
N GLY A 24 -5.09 -5.84 4.14
CA GLY A 24 -5.42 -6.48 5.41
C GLY A 24 -6.60 -7.42 5.20
N ASP A 25 -6.88 -8.28 6.18
CA ASP A 25 -7.82 -9.41 6.05
C ASP A 25 -9.27 -9.01 5.70
N GLY A 26 -9.64 -7.74 5.87
CA GLY A 26 -10.96 -7.20 5.52
C GLY A 26 -11.02 -6.31 4.28
N TRP A 27 -9.95 -6.20 3.48
CA TRP A 27 -9.96 -5.34 2.30
C TRP A 27 -10.65 -6.03 1.11
N SER A 28 -11.78 -5.47 0.68
CA SER A 28 -12.53 -5.92 -0.51
C SER A 28 -12.44 -4.97 -1.71
N GLY A 29 -11.69 -3.87 -1.57
CA GLY A 29 -11.49 -2.89 -2.63
C GLY A 29 -10.41 -3.30 -3.64
N VAL A 30 -10.06 -2.36 -4.53
CA VAL A 30 -9.04 -2.60 -5.56
C VAL A 30 -7.68 -2.83 -4.91
N VAL A 31 -6.88 -3.72 -5.50
CA VAL A 31 -5.54 -4.07 -5.01
C VAL A 31 -4.49 -3.83 -6.08
N TYR A 32 -3.28 -3.50 -5.63
CA TYR A 32 -2.10 -3.39 -6.46
C TYR A 32 -1.02 -4.32 -5.90
N TYR A 33 -0.61 -5.31 -6.70
CA TYR A 33 0.50 -6.19 -6.35
C TYR A 33 1.80 -5.61 -6.87
N LYS A 34 2.83 -5.64 -6.03
CA LYS A 34 4.17 -5.18 -6.38
C LYS A 34 5.18 -6.22 -5.92
N ARG A 35 6.06 -6.65 -6.83
CA ARG A 35 7.33 -7.30 -6.44
C ARG A 35 8.22 -6.21 -5.85
N ASP A 36 8.40 -6.27 -4.54
CA ASP A 36 9.41 -5.53 -3.81
C ASP A 36 10.53 -6.48 -3.39
N ASP A 37 11.43 -6.01 -2.53
CA ASP A 37 12.55 -6.80 -2.04
C ASP A 37 12.14 -7.76 -0.90
N ASP A 38 10.83 -8.01 -0.69
CA ASP A 38 10.38 -9.06 0.23
C ASP A 38 10.62 -10.42 -0.41
N TYR A 39 11.33 -11.26 0.34
CA TYR A 39 11.52 -12.67 0.00
C TYR A 39 10.65 -13.51 0.93
N ASP A 40 10.11 -14.61 0.41
CA ASP A 40 9.51 -15.64 1.26
C ASP A 40 10.56 -16.37 2.09
N SER A 41 10.13 -17.25 3.00
CA SER A 41 11.03 -18.03 3.86
C SER A 41 11.97 -18.98 3.09
N ASN A 42 11.72 -19.19 1.79
CA ASN A 42 12.52 -20.04 0.92
C ASN A 42 13.48 -19.22 0.04
N GLY A 43 13.49 -17.88 0.18
CA GLY A 43 14.35 -16.99 -0.59
C GLY A 43 13.82 -16.64 -1.98
N TYR A 44 12.53 -16.81 -2.25
CA TYR A 44 11.90 -16.35 -3.50
C TYR A 44 11.29 -14.96 -3.34
N LEU A 45 11.49 -14.11 -4.35
CA LEU A 45 10.83 -12.79 -4.41
C LEU A 45 9.32 -12.95 -4.36
N LYS A 46 8.71 -12.29 -3.39
CA LYS A 46 7.26 -12.31 -3.13
C LYS A 46 6.63 -11.03 -3.67
N GLU A 47 5.39 -11.16 -4.14
CA GLU A 47 4.54 -10.01 -4.40
C GLU A 47 3.88 -9.54 -3.11
N SER A 48 4.15 -8.29 -2.74
CA SER A 48 3.44 -7.60 -1.67
C SER A 48 2.12 -7.04 -2.19
N CYS A 49 1.05 -7.30 -1.44
CA CYS A 49 -0.29 -6.79 -1.74
C CYS A 49 -0.49 -5.42 -1.07
N PHE A 50 -0.88 -4.43 -1.87
CA PHE A 50 -1.23 -3.10 -1.40
C PHE A 50 -2.65 -2.73 -1.79
N ARG A 51 -3.31 -1.94 -0.95
CA ARG A 51 -4.59 -1.32 -1.31
C ARG A 51 -4.39 -0.37 -2.48
N SER A 52 -5.40 -0.24 -3.34
CA SER A 52 -5.45 0.76 -4.39
C SER A 52 -6.75 1.53 -4.30
N TYR A 53 -6.66 2.82 -4.57
CA TYR A 53 -7.76 3.76 -4.41
C TYR A 53 -8.10 4.42 -5.74
N PRO A 54 -9.35 4.84 -5.97
CA PRO A 54 -9.73 5.57 -7.17
C PRO A 54 -9.30 7.05 -7.12
N THR A 55 -9.21 7.65 -5.93
CA THR A 55 -8.76 9.04 -5.73
C THR A 55 -7.71 9.13 -4.62
N SER A 56 -6.94 10.24 -4.61
CA SER A 56 -5.94 10.44 -3.55
C SER A 56 -6.64 10.65 -2.21
N GLU A 57 -7.76 11.36 -2.23
CA GLU A 57 -8.66 11.63 -1.11
C GLU A 57 -9.07 10.34 -0.43
N ASP A 58 -9.50 9.31 -1.16
CA ASP A 58 -9.82 7.99 -0.58
C ASP A 58 -8.63 7.36 0.15
N SER A 59 -7.41 7.53 -0.36
CA SER A 59 -6.20 7.06 0.31
C SER A 59 -5.90 7.85 1.59
N PHE A 60 -6.18 9.15 1.63
CA PHE A 60 -6.02 9.99 2.82
C PHE A 60 -7.10 9.70 3.86
N GLU A 61 -8.35 9.47 3.44
CA GLU A 61 -9.46 9.09 4.31
C GLU A 61 -9.23 7.71 4.94
N ASP A 62 -8.85 6.68 4.17
CA ASP A 62 -8.54 5.36 4.71
C ASP A 62 -7.32 5.40 5.64
N HIS A 63 -6.30 6.20 5.31
CA HIS A 63 -5.19 6.44 6.23
C HIS A 63 -5.70 7.04 7.54
N SER A 64 -6.43 8.16 7.47
CA SER A 64 -6.95 8.88 8.64
C SER A 64 -7.85 7.99 9.52
N ALA A 65 -8.76 7.22 8.91
CA ALA A 65 -9.64 6.28 9.58
C ALA A 65 -8.89 5.19 10.35
N ARG A 66 -7.70 4.79 9.87
CA ARG A 66 -6.86 3.78 10.54
C ARG A 66 -6.12 4.32 11.76
N TYR A 67 -5.82 5.62 11.84
CA TYR A 67 -5.23 6.24 13.05
C TYR A 67 -6.26 6.61 14.10
N SER A 68 -7.55 6.72 13.73
CA SER A 68 -8.65 6.96 14.68
C SER A 68 -9.15 5.70 15.40
N GLN A 69 -8.62 4.52 15.10
CA GLN A 69 -8.91 3.27 15.83
C GLN A 69 -7.76 2.85 16.78
N GLY A 70 -7.00 3.83 17.27
CA GLY A 70 -5.96 3.66 18.30
C GLY A 70 -6.44 4.02 19.68
#